data_AF-A0ABD6Q8B4-F1
#
_entry.id   AF-A0ABD6Q8B4-F1
#
_cell.length_a   1.000
_cell.length_b   1.000
_cell.length_c   1.000
_cell.angle_alpha   90.00
_cell.angle_beta   90.00
_cell.angle_gamma   90.00
#
_symmetry.space_group_name_H-M   'P 1'
#
loop_
_entity.id
_entity.type
_entity.pdbx_description
1 polymer ?
#
loop_
_entity_poly.entity_id
_entity_poly.type
_entity_poly.pdbx_seq_one_letter_code
_entity_poly.pdbx_strand_id
1 'polypeptide(L)'
;MPGGTRTDFPDGSHLVEGPEGDRCIVSESGDINATVPEIRRVQIDDLSLILRHEIAHVHETTSHTLHFVGGGVFSYLHYRDGRGMSIQANRIVFRTLPGGVIVVCGTASRDATDRSSGTTG
;
A
#
# COMPACT_ATOMS: atom_id res chain seq x y z
N MET A 1 4.98 -6.93 -4.61
CA MET A 1 4.12 -7.23 -5.77
C MET A 1 4.78 -8.37 -6.54
N PRO A 2 4.20 -9.57 -6.58
CA PRO A 2 4.81 -10.70 -7.30
C PRO A 2 4.94 -10.39 -8.79
N GLY A 3 6.13 -10.60 -9.36
CA GLY A 3 6.38 -10.35 -10.80
C GLY A 3 6.47 -8.88 -11.22
N GLY A 4 6.51 -7.94 -10.26
CA GLY A 4 6.70 -6.52 -10.54
C GLY A 4 8.16 -6.14 -10.78
N THR A 5 8.38 -5.10 -11.56
CA THR A 5 9.70 -4.49 -11.81
C THR A 5 9.96 -3.40 -10.80
N ARG A 6 11.13 -3.43 -10.14
CA ARG A 6 11.58 -2.37 -9.22
C ARG A 6 12.61 -1.47 -9.90
N THR A 7 12.44 -0.17 -9.72
CA THR A 7 13.38 0.87 -10.14
C THR A 7 13.74 1.74 -8.94
N ASP A 8 15.01 1.73 -8.55
CA ASP A 8 15.53 2.56 -7.45
C ASP A 8 15.99 3.93 -7.97
N PHE A 9 15.73 4.98 -7.19
CA PHE A 9 16.11 6.36 -7.51
C PHE A 9 17.22 6.87 -6.58
N PRO A 10 18.01 7.88 -7.00
CA PRO A 10 19.13 8.42 -6.21
C PRO A 10 18.73 9.08 -4.89
N ASP A 11 17.46 9.46 -4.73
CA ASP A 11 16.91 10.07 -3.52
C ASP A 11 16.46 9.03 -2.47
N GLY A 12 16.79 7.75 -2.68
CA GLY A 12 16.42 6.66 -1.78
C GLY A 12 14.98 6.15 -1.96
N SER A 13 14.20 6.77 -2.85
CA SER A 13 12.89 6.27 -3.23
C SER A 13 13.00 5.11 -4.24
N HIS A 14 11.93 4.34 -4.38
CA HIS A 14 11.82 3.31 -5.41
C HIS A 14 10.41 3.21 -5.97
N LEU A 15 10.32 2.93 -7.27
CA LEU A 15 9.08 2.61 -7.97
C LEU A 15 8.98 1.09 -8.14
N VAL A 16 7.81 0.54 -7.85
CA VAL A 16 7.43 -0.82 -8.20
C VAL A 16 6.28 -0.77 -9.20
N GLU A 17 6.47 -1.36 -10.37
CA GLU A 17 5.43 -1.54 -11.38
C GLU A 17 5.03 -3.00 -11.44
N GLY A 18 3.78 -3.31 -11.15
CA GLY A 18 3.25 -4.67 -11.26
C GLY A 18 2.73 -4.99 -12.67
N PRO A 19 2.58 -6.29 -12.97
CA PRO A 19 2.21 -6.77 -14.31
C PRO A 19 0.77 -6.40 -14.71
N GLU A 20 -0.09 -6.03 -13.75
CA GLU A 20 -1.48 -5.63 -14.01
C GLU A 20 -1.63 -4.11 -14.19
N GLY A 21 -0.52 -3.36 -14.22
CA GLY A 21 -0.52 -1.90 -14.37
C GLY A 21 -0.59 -1.15 -13.03
N ASP A 22 -0.47 -1.86 -11.91
CA ASP A 22 -0.26 -1.26 -10.60
C ASP A 22 1.11 -0.57 -10.52
N ARG A 23 1.12 0.64 -9.95
CA ARG A 23 2.34 1.44 -9.76
C ARG A 23 2.41 1.91 -8.33
N CYS A 24 3.56 1.76 -7.71
CA CYS A 24 3.77 2.08 -6.31
C CYS A 24 5.10 2.83 -6.14
N ILE A 25 5.06 4.10 -5.75
CA ILE A 25 6.25 4.86 -5.38
C ILE A 25 6.37 4.82 -3.87
N VAL A 26 7.53 4.37 -3.39
CA VAL A 26 7.88 4.31 -1.97
C VAL A 26 9.03 5.26 -1.73
N SER A 27 8.85 6.27 -0.88
CA SER A 27 9.92 7.19 -0.48
C SER A 27 10.88 6.54 0.52
N GLU A 28 12.04 7.16 0.72
CA GLU A 28 12.98 6.79 1.79
C GLU A 28 12.32 6.82 3.18
N SER A 29 11.41 7.77 3.43
CA SER A 29 10.65 7.90 4.67
C SER A 29 9.61 6.79 4.89
N GLY A 30 9.37 5.94 3.89
CA GLY A 30 8.36 4.88 3.92
C GLY A 30 6.94 5.38 3.62
N ASP A 31 6.82 6.56 3.01
CA ASP A 31 5.57 7.01 2.39
C ASP A 31 5.37 6.26 1.08
N ILE A 32 4.15 5.79 0.87
CA ILE A 32 3.76 4.99 -0.27
C ILE A 32 2.62 5.70 -0.97
N ASN A 33 2.80 5.97 -2.26
CA ASN A 33 1.75 6.39 -3.16
C ASN A 33 1.59 5.34 -4.24
N ALA A 34 0.45 4.66 -4.25
CA ALA A 34 0.16 3.64 -5.24
C ALA A 34 -1.10 3.95 -6.04
N THR A 35 -1.01 3.73 -7.35
CA THR A 35 -2.12 3.76 -8.28
C THR A 35 -2.37 2.33 -8.71
N VAL A 36 -3.59 1.85 -8.50
CA VAL A 36 -4.01 0.51 -8.90
C VAL A 36 -5.20 0.60 -9.85
N PRO A 37 -5.31 -0.29 -10.85
CA PRO A 37 -6.42 -0.26 -11.81
C PRO A 37 -7.80 -0.40 -11.14
N GLU A 38 -7.88 -1.21 -10.09
CA GLU A 38 -9.10 -1.44 -9.31
C GLU A 38 -8.78 -1.87 -7.87
N ILE A 39 -9.66 -1.52 -6.92
CA ILE A 39 -9.68 -2.05 -5.56
C ILE A 39 -11.04 -2.71 -5.34
N ARG A 40 -11.12 -4.03 -5.52
CA ARG A 40 -12.35 -4.79 -5.31
C ARG A 40 -12.53 -5.22 -3.87
N ARG A 41 -11.43 -5.46 -3.15
CA ARG A 41 -11.47 -5.91 -1.75
C ARG A 41 -10.19 -5.51 -1.03
N VAL A 42 -10.36 -4.94 0.17
CA VAL A 42 -9.27 -4.78 1.12
C VAL A 42 -9.44 -5.84 2.21
N GLN A 43 -8.41 -6.65 2.43
CA GLN A 43 -8.34 -7.66 3.48
C GLN A 43 -7.32 -7.21 4.52
N ILE A 44 -7.72 -7.28 5.78
CA ILE A 44 -6.84 -7.02 6.91
C ILE A 44 -6.38 -8.38 7.42
N ASP A 45 -5.07 -8.62 7.37
CA ASP A 45 -4.49 -9.90 7.74
C ASP A 45 -4.70 -10.19 9.24
N ASP A 46 -4.50 -9.17 10.08
CA ASP A 46 -4.76 -9.20 11.50
C ASP A 46 -5.54 -7.96 11.95
N LEU A 47 -6.83 -8.15 12.27
CA LEU A 47 -7.72 -7.08 12.70
C LEU A 47 -7.35 -6.51 14.07
N SER A 48 -6.67 -7.29 14.92
CA SER A 48 -6.27 -6.85 16.27
C SER A 48 -5.27 -5.70 16.25
N LEU A 49 -4.61 -5.48 15.11
CA LEU A 49 -3.65 -4.41 14.89
C LEU A 49 -4.32 -3.08 14.52
N ILE A 50 -5.63 -3.03 14.26
CA ILE A 50 -6.33 -1.79 13.93
C ILE A 50 -6.68 -1.01 15.19
N LEU A 51 -6.19 0.23 15.27
CA LEU A 51 -6.50 1.18 16.34
C LEU A 51 -7.69 2.07 16.00
N ARG A 52 -7.85 2.42 14.73
CA ARG A 52 -8.91 3.32 14.25
C ARG A 52 -9.23 3.03 12.79
N HIS A 53 -10.52 3.02 12.48
CA HIS A 53 -11.03 3.00 11.12
C HIS A 53 -11.92 4.21 10.90
N GLU A 54 -11.56 5.02 9.93
CA GLU A 54 -12.34 6.17 9.50
C GLU A 54 -12.85 5.95 8.09
N ILE A 55 -14.08 6.38 7.85
CA ILE A 55 -14.71 6.34 6.55
C ILE A 55 -15.24 7.73 6.27
N ALA A 56 -14.82 8.31 5.15
CA ALA A 56 -15.33 9.59 4.68
C ALA A 56 -15.94 9.42 3.29
N HIS A 57 -17.07 10.09 3.08
CA HIS A 57 -17.74 10.12 1.79
C HIS A 57 -17.65 11.54 1.23
N VAL A 58 -17.05 11.68 0.05
CA VAL A 58 -16.89 12.96 -0.63
C VAL A 58 -17.37 12.80 -2.07
N HIS A 59 -18.48 13.46 -2.40
CA HIS A 59 -19.17 13.31 -3.69
C HIS A 59 -19.44 11.84 -4.03
N GLU A 60 -18.88 11.36 -5.14
CA GLU A 60 -19.02 9.98 -5.63
C GLU A 60 -17.88 9.07 -5.16
N THR A 61 -17.09 9.49 -4.17
CA THR A 61 -15.98 8.71 -3.64
C THR A 61 -16.16 8.36 -2.17
N THR A 62 -15.63 7.20 -1.79
CA THR A 62 -15.48 6.76 -0.41
C THR A 62 -14.00 6.58 -0.14
N SER A 63 -13.50 7.23 0.91
CA SER A 63 -12.16 7.00 1.43
C SER A 63 -12.25 6.22 2.73
N HIS A 64 -11.30 5.32 2.91
CA HIS A 64 -11.07 4.63 4.16
C HIS A 64 -9.67 4.97 4.64
N THR A 65 -9.54 5.27 5.93
CA THR A 65 -8.27 5.46 6.61
C THR A 65 -8.19 4.49 7.78
N LEU A 66 -7.13 3.68 7.79
CA LEU A 66 -6.85 2.68 8.83
C LEU A 66 -5.57 3.05 9.55
N HIS A 67 -5.65 3.17 10.88
CA HIS A 67 -4.48 3.36 11.73
C HIS A 67 -4.13 2.06 12.41
N PHE A 68 -2.86 1.67 12.33
CA PHE A 68 -2.35 0.42 12.88
C PHE A 68 -1.45 0.64 14.10
N VAL A 69 -1.40 -0.37 14.97
CA VAL A 69 -0.38 -0.49 16.02
C VAL A 69 1.01 -0.30 15.40
N GLY A 70 1.87 0.52 16.02
CA GLY A 70 3.19 0.87 15.49
C GLY A 70 3.23 2.12 14.61
N GLY A 71 2.08 2.77 14.39
CA GLY A 71 1.98 4.06 13.72
C GLY A 71 1.86 4.01 12.21
N GLY A 72 1.66 2.82 11.63
CA GLY A 72 1.35 2.68 10.22
C GLY A 72 -0.04 3.24 9.89
N VAL A 73 -0.17 3.87 8.74
CA VAL A 73 -1.44 4.41 8.23
C VAL A 73 -1.66 3.88 6.82
N PHE A 74 -2.81 3.27 6.58
CA PHE A 74 -3.23 2.81 5.26
C PHE A 74 -4.51 3.53 4.86
N SER A 75 -4.45 4.27 3.76
CA SER A 75 -5.59 4.98 3.21
C SER A 75 -5.84 4.55 1.77
N TYR A 76 -7.11 4.35 1.42
CA TYR A 76 -7.49 4.08 0.04
C TYR A 76 -8.77 4.80 -0.32
N LEU A 77 -8.88 5.18 -1.58
CA LEU A 77 -10.02 5.88 -2.15
C LEU A 77 -10.58 5.07 -3.31
N HIS A 78 -11.91 4.92 -3.33
CA HIS A 78 -12.60 4.37 -4.48
C HIS A 78 -13.89 5.13 -4.80
N TYR A 79 -14.32 5.09 -6.06
CA TYR A 79 -15.64 5.57 -6.44
C TYR A 79 -16.74 4.68 -5.83
N ARG A 80 -17.96 5.21 -5.73
CA ARG A 80 -19.15 4.50 -5.22
C ARG A 80 -19.46 3.22 -6.01
N ASP A 81 -19.11 3.19 -7.29
CA ASP A 81 -19.25 2.00 -8.15
C ASP A 81 -18.07 1.00 -8.01
N GLY A 82 -17.13 1.27 -7.10
CA GLY A 82 -15.95 0.44 -6.82
C GLY A 82 -14.76 0.69 -7.76
N ARG A 83 -14.86 1.64 -8.71
CA ARG A 83 -13.77 1.94 -9.66
C ARG A 83 -12.82 3.02 -9.12
N GLY A 84 -11.56 3.01 -9.56
CA GLY A 84 -10.51 3.95 -9.11
C GLY A 84 -10.15 3.83 -7.61
N MET A 85 -9.05 4.38 -7.10
CA MET A 85 -8.11 5.28 -7.81
C MET A 85 -6.71 5.36 -7.19
N SER A 86 -6.59 5.29 -5.87
CA SER A 86 -5.30 5.46 -5.21
C SER A 86 -5.26 4.85 -3.82
N ILE A 87 -4.05 4.43 -3.46
CA ILE A 87 -3.65 4.05 -2.12
C ILE A 87 -2.59 5.05 -1.68
N GLN A 88 -2.76 5.59 -0.48
CA GLN A 88 -1.75 6.35 0.21
C GLN A 88 -1.46 5.65 1.53
N ALA A 89 -0.21 5.27 1.77
CA ALA A 89 0.15 4.61 3.00
C ALA A 89 1.45 5.17 3.56
N ASN A 90 1.62 5.08 4.87
CA ASN A 90 2.88 5.41 5.53
C ASN A 90 3.23 4.29 6.48
N ARG A 91 4.46 3.75 6.36
CA ARG A 91 4.96 2.68 7.23
C ARG A 91 4.04 1.46 7.29
N ILE A 92 3.48 1.06 6.15
CA ILE A 92 2.59 -0.11 6.03
C ILE A 92 3.24 -1.18 5.15
N VAL A 93 3.00 -2.44 5.49
CA VAL A 93 3.24 -3.58 4.60
C VAL A 93 1.90 -4.02 4.02
N PHE A 94 1.82 -4.05 2.69
CA PHE A 94 0.67 -4.63 1.99
C PHE A 94 1.10 -5.40 0.75
N ARG A 95 0.19 -6.22 0.23
CA ARG A 95 0.37 -7.03 -0.98
C ARG A 95 -0.81 -6.80 -1.90
N THR A 96 -0.55 -6.65 -3.18
CA THR A 96 -1.56 -6.75 -4.23
C THR A 96 -1.65 -8.20 -4.68
N LEU A 97 -2.89 -8.69 -4.84
CA LEU A 97 -3.21 -9.99 -5.40
C LEU A 97 -4.09 -9.80 -6.64
N PRO A 98 -4.11 -10.78 -7.56
CA PRO A 98 -4.95 -10.71 -8.75
C PRO A 98 -6.42 -10.44 -8.44
N GLY A 99 -7.09 -9.72 -9.35
CA GLY A 99 -8.51 -9.36 -9.21
C GLY A 99 -8.79 -8.21 -8.25
N GLY A 100 -7.81 -7.30 -8.09
CA GLY A 100 -7.99 -6.08 -7.30
C GLY A 100 -8.08 -6.29 -5.80
N VAL A 101 -7.42 -7.32 -5.26
CA VAL A 101 -7.42 -7.60 -3.82
C VAL A 101 -6.16 -7.04 -3.18
N ILE A 102 -6.34 -6.20 -2.15
CA ILE A 102 -5.26 -5.63 -1.35
C ILE A 102 -5.26 -6.30 0.02
N VAL A 103 -4.14 -6.92 0.39
CA VAL A 103 -3.96 -7.50 1.73
C VAL A 103 -3.04 -6.61 2.54
N VAL A 104 -3.54 -6.02 3.63
CA VAL A 104 -2.79 -5.16 4.54
C VAL A 104 -2.29 -5.99 5.71
N CYS A 105 -0.97 -6.12 5.83
CA CYS A 105 -0.30 -6.96 6.83
C CYS A 105 0.02 -6.21 8.14
N GLY A 106 -0.12 -4.89 8.17
CA GLY A 106 0.15 -4.05 9.34
C GLY A 106 1.33 -3.10 9.14
N THR A 107 1.92 -2.65 10.25
CA THR A 107 2.99 -1.65 10.23
C THR A 107 4.34 -2.25 9.83
N ALA A 108 5.07 -1.57 8.94
CA ALA A 108 6.44 -1.91 8.59
C ALA A 108 7.39 -1.71 9.78
N SER A 109 8.18 -2.75 10.10
CA SER A 109 9.25 -2.63 11.10
C SER A 109 10.30 -1.64 10.60
N ARG A 110 10.86 -0.81 11.50
CA ARG A 110 11.94 0.14 11.16
C ARG A 110 13.18 -0.55 10.59
N ASP A 111 13.37 -1.83 10.90
CA ASP A 111 14.54 -2.61 10.49
C ASP A 111 14.35 -3.32 9.13
N ALA A 112 13.15 -3.26 8.54
CA ALA A 112 12.85 -3.94 7.28
C ALA A 112 13.40 -3.19 6.06
N THR A 113 13.75 -1.91 6.20
CA THR A 113 14.34 -1.08 5.14
C THR A 113 15.81 -1.42 4.88
N ASP A 114 16.46 -2.21 5.75
CA ASP A 114 17.91 -2.49 5.69
C ASP A 114 18.27 -3.85 5.06
N ARG A 115 17.27 -4.72 4.76
CA ARG A 115 17.53 -6.11 4.34
C ARG A 115 17.39 -6.41 2.85
N SER A 116 17.37 -5.43 1.95
CA SER A 116 17.50 -5.70 0.50
C SER A 116 18.93 -5.62 -0.05
N SER A 117 19.92 -5.38 0.81
CA SER A 117 21.33 -5.31 0.43
C SER A 117 22.06 -6.61 0.80
N GLY A 118 21.83 -7.70 0.05
CA GLY A 118 22.68 -8.88 0.23
C GLY A 118 22.13 -10.17 -0.32
N THR A 119 22.47 -10.48 -1.57
CA THR A 119 22.84 -11.85 -1.92
C THR A 119 23.97 -11.76 -2.94
N THR A 120 25.18 -11.96 -2.44
CA THR A 120 26.37 -12.33 -3.20
C THR A 120 26.15 -13.65 -3.93
N GLY A 121 26.50 -13.69 -5.20
CA GLY A 121 26.84 -14.89 -5.97
C GLY A 121 28.08 -14.58 -6.78
#